data_AF-A0A329U256-F1
#
_entry.id   AF-A0A329U256-F1
#
_cell.length_a   1.000
_cell.length_b   1.000
_cell.length_c   1.000
_cell.angle_alpha   90.00
_cell.angle_beta   90.00
_cell.angle_gamma   90.00
#
_symmetry.space_group_name_H-M   'P 1'
#
loop_
_entity.id
_entity.type
_entity.pdbx_description
1 polymer ?
#
loop_
_entity_poly.entity_id
_entity_poly.type
_entity_poly.pdbx_seq_one_letter_code
_entity_poly.pdbx_strand_id
1 'polypeptide(L)'
;MSTSTTQKPTTRRIVGMVVGIVIIGLGIALFKQSHLGNDSISALNMRLAELLGISLGVQNVATNILFFALEFWFGRKYIGLGTFVNGIGMGFIITFFYEPIAAAFGPAASLPEQLVWVVLAVLVTALGASLYQTADLGIAPYDYLSLGLRDYTHFQYFGCRVFTDAFCALLCWLLGGLVGLGTLICAFCLGPFIQFFNGLVSERVLQYKPEKA
;
A
#
# COMPACT_ATOMS: atom_id res chain seq x y z
N MET A 1 -11.45 -6.29 -29.92
CA MET A 1 -12.43 -5.57 -29.08
C MET A 1 -12.75 -6.45 -27.89
N SER A 2 -12.00 -6.35 -26.78
CA SER A 2 -12.40 -7.06 -25.55
C SER A 2 -13.44 -6.21 -24.84
N THR A 3 -14.63 -6.77 -24.72
CA THR A 3 -15.74 -6.20 -23.96
C THR A 3 -15.35 -6.21 -22.49
N SER A 4 -14.97 -5.04 -21.97
CA SER A 4 -14.88 -4.78 -20.53
C SER A 4 -16.27 -4.95 -19.93
N THR A 5 -16.61 -6.16 -19.50
CA THR A 5 -17.75 -6.41 -18.62
C THR A 5 -17.51 -5.66 -17.32
N THR A 6 -17.99 -4.42 -17.26
CA THR A 6 -18.23 -3.65 -16.06
C THR A 6 -19.28 -4.40 -15.22
N GLN A 7 -18.86 -5.49 -14.57
CA GLN A 7 -19.67 -6.18 -13.58
C GLN A 7 -19.95 -5.17 -12.47
N LYS A 8 -21.24 -4.95 -12.19
CA LYS A 8 -21.68 -4.08 -11.10
C LYS A 8 -20.93 -4.47 -9.82
N PRO A 9 -20.42 -3.49 -9.05
CA PRO A 9 -19.65 -3.79 -7.85
C PRO A 9 -20.52 -4.60 -6.88
N THR A 10 -20.19 -5.88 -6.69
CA THR A 10 -20.90 -6.75 -5.75
C THR A 10 -20.59 -6.27 -4.33
N THR A 11 -21.59 -6.29 -3.43
CA THR A 11 -21.42 -5.91 -2.02
C THR A 11 -20.22 -6.61 -1.37
N ARG A 12 -19.97 -7.88 -1.70
CA ARG A 12 -18.79 -8.63 -1.24
C ARG A 12 -17.45 -8.02 -1.67
N ARG A 13 -17.35 -7.49 -2.89
CA ARG A 13 -16.13 -6.81 -3.40
C ARG A 13 -15.92 -5.47 -2.72
N ILE A 14 -16.99 -4.72 -2.47
CA ILE A 14 -16.92 -3.44 -1.73
C ILE A 14 -16.46 -3.69 -0.30
N VAL A 15 -17.07 -4.66 0.40
CA VAL A 15 -16.69 -5.04 1.76
C VAL A 15 -15.25 -5.55 1.79
N GLY A 16 -14.86 -6.42 0.85
CA GLY A 16 -13.48 -6.92 0.77
C GLY A 16 -12.45 -5.83 0.51
N MET A 17 -12.77 -4.85 -0.34
CA MET A 17 -11.93 -3.67 -0.56
C MET A 17 -11.76 -2.85 0.72
N VAL A 18 -12.85 -2.50 1.40
CA VAL A 18 -12.80 -1.70 2.64
C VAL A 18 -12.04 -2.44 3.74
N VAL A 19 -12.34 -3.73 3.94
CA VAL A 19 -11.62 -4.58 4.91
C VAL A 19 -10.14 -4.69 4.55
N GLY A 20 -9.82 -4.87 3.26
CA GLY A 20 -8.45 -4.90 2.77
C GLY A 20 -7.69 -3.61 3.09
N ILE A 21 -8.30 -2.45 2.82
CA ILE A 21 -7.73 -1.13 3.14
C ILE A 21 -7.51 -0.97 4.65
N VAL A 22 -8.46 -1.38 5.49
CA VAL A 22 -8.30 -1.32 6.96
C VAL A 22 -7.12 -2.20 7.42
N ILE A 23 -7.00 -3.41 6.87
CA ILE A 23 -5.92 -4.35 7.17
C ILE A 23 -4.56 -3.79 6.70
N ILE A 24 -4.49 -3.20 5.51
CA ILE A 24 -3.25 -2.53 5.03
C ILE A 24 -2.85 -1.42 5.99
N GLY A 25 -3.80 -0.58 6.42
CA GLY A 25 -3.52 0.52 7.34
C GLY A 25 -3.00 0.03 8.70
N LEU A 26 -3.52 -1.09 9.21
CA LEU A 26 -2.99 -1.76 10.39
C LEU A 26 -1.55 -2.25 10.14
N GLY A 27 -1.27 -2.90 9.01
CA GLY A 27 0.06 -3.37 8.65
C GLY A 27 1.09 -2.24 8.59
N ILE A 28 0.74 -1.10 7.98
CA ILE A 28 1.60 0.08 7.91
C ILE A 28 1.81 0.69 9.32
N ALA A 29 0.80 0.68 10.18
CA ALA A 29 0.95 1.11 11.58
C ALA A 29 1.91 0.21 12.36
N LEU A 30 1.90 -1.11 12.13
CA LEU A 30 2.84 -2.06 12.71
C LEU A 30 4.27 -1.84 12.20
N PHE A 31 4.44 -1.55 10.91
CA PHE A 31 5.75 -1.16 10.37
C PHE A 31 6.28 0.11 11.04
N LYS A 32 5.41 1.12 11.23
CA LYS A 32 5.77 2.35 11.95
C LYS A 32 6.24 2.05 13.37
N GLN A 33 5.59 1.11 14.06
CA GLN A 33 5.98 0.68 15.41
C GLN A 33 7.35 -0.01 15.45
N SER A 34 7.72 -0.72 14.37
CA SER A 34 8.98 -1.46 14.33
C SER A 34 10.23 -0.59 14.30
N HIS A 35 10.13 0.69 13.90
CA HIS A 35 11.28 1.58 13.69
C HIS A 35 12.41 1.00 12.81
N LEU A 36 12.17 -0.05 12.02
CA LEU A 36 13.15 -0.67 11.12
C LEU A 36 12.96 -0.25 9.66
N GLY A 37 12.05 0.69 9.39
CA GLY A 37 11.64 1.10 8.06
C GLY A 37 10.26 0.55 7.70
N ASN A 38 9.75 0.99 6.55
CA ASN A 38 8.43 0.66 6.05
C ASN A 38 8.48 0.42 4.54
N ASP A 39 7.35 0.17 3.90
CA ASP A 39 7.24 0.24 2.44
C ASP A 39 7.76 1.59 1.92
N SER A 40 8.33 1.59 0.72
CA SER A 40 9.12 2.71 0.20
C SER A 40 8.36 4.04 0.15
N ILE A 41 7.06 4.00 -0.18
CA ILE A 41 6.24 5.22 -0.26
C ILE A 41 5.84 5.72 1.12
N SER A 42 5.49 4.82 2.05
CA SER A 42 5.22 5.20 3.44
C SER A 42 6.47 5.77 4.08
N ALA A 43 7.65 5.18 3.85
CA ALA A 43 8.92 5.70 4.36
C ALA A 43 9.21 7.12 3.83
N LEU A 44 8.99 7.34 2.53
CA LEU A 44 9.12 8.68 1.93
C LEU A 44 8.12 9.68 2.52
N ASN A 45 6.85 9.29 2.67
CA ASN A 45 5.80 10.14 3.25
C ASN A 45 6.08 10.47 4.72
N MET A 46 6.58 9.51 5.50
CA MET A 46 6.99 9.75 6.88
C MET A 46 8.12 10.76 6.95
N ARG A 47 9.14 10.60 6.10
CA ARG A 47 10.26 11.53 6.07
C ARG A 47 9.85 12.93 5.63
N LEU A 48 9.01 13.03 4.60
CA LEU A 48 8.47 14.32 4.17
C LEU A 48 7.62 14.99 5.25
N ALA A 49 6.80 14.21 5.98
CA ALA A 49 6.01 14.72 7.09
C ALA A 49 6.91 15.31 8.21
N GLU A 50 8.01 14.61 8.55
CA GLU A 50 9.00 15.10 9.51
C GLU A 50 9.69 16.39 9.05
N LEU A 51 10.13 16.44 7.78
CA LEU A 51 10.81 17.61 7.22
C LEU A 51 9.91 18.83 7.13
N LEU A 52 8.63 18.63 6.83
CA LEU A 52 7.62 19.69 6.71
C LEU A 52 6.97 20.06 8.05
N GLY A 53 7.22 19.30 9.13
CA GLY A 53 6.62 19.53 10.44
C GLY A 53 5.10 19.32 10.47
N ILE A 54 4.56 18.53 9.55
CA ILE A 54 3.13 18.23 9.43
C ILE A 54 2.81 16.81 9.88
N SER A 55 1.55 16.54 10.18
CA SER A 55 1.13 15.19 10.54
C SER A 55 1.26 14.22 9.35
N LEU A 56 1.56 12.95 9.66
CA LEU A 56 1.64 11.88 8.66
C LEU A 56 0.35 11.76 7.83
N GLY A 57 -0.80 11.96 8.46
CA GLY A 57 -2.09 11.95 7.77
C GLY A 57 -2.20 13.05 6.71
N VAL A 58 -1.81 14.28 7.05
CA VAL A 58 -1.84 15.42 6.11
C VAL A 58 -0.87 15.20 4.96
N GLN A 59 0.35 14.73 5.23
CA GLN A 59 1.31 14.42 4.17
C GLN A 59 0.82 13.30 3.25
N ASN A 60 0.21 12.26 3.80
CA ASN A 60 -0.33 11.15 3.01
C ASN A 60 -1.47 11.63 2.09
N VAL A 61 -2.37 12.48 2.60
CA VAL A 61 -3.41 13.13 1.78
C VAL A 61 -2.79 14.02 0.70
N ALA A 62 -1.77 14.83 1.02
CA ALA A 62 -1.09 15.68 0.04
C ALA A 62 -0.45 14.88 -1.10
N THR A 63 0.27 13.81 -0.76
CA THR A 63 0.87 12.89 -1.73
C THR A 63 -0.20 12.18 -2.56
N ASN A 64 -1.30 11.74 -1.95
CA ASN A 64 -2.41 11.13 -2.69
C ASN A 64 -3.11 12.12 -3.61
N ILE A 65 -3.27 13.40 -3.23
CA ILE A 65 -3.80 14.44 -4.13
C ILE A 65 -2.88 14.64 -5.33
N LEU A 66 -1.56 14.67 -5.11
CA LEU A 66 -0.57 14.80 -6.17
C LEU A 66 -0.65 13.63 -7.16
N PHE A 67 -0.68 12.39 -6.66
CA PHE A 67 -0.81 11.22 -7.52
C PHE A 67 -2.20 11.11 -8.16
N PHE A 68 -3.25 11.53 -7.47
CA PHE A 68 -4.60 11.57 -8.02
C PHE A 68 -4.71 12.56 -9.17
N ALA A 69 -4.03 13.71 -9.10
CA ALA A 69 -3.95 14.64 -10.22
C ALA A 69 -3.27 14.02 -11.44
N LEU A 70 -2.20 13.24 -11.25
CA LEU A 70 -1.55 12.49 -12.32
C LEU A 70 -2.47 11.40 -12.89
N GLU A 71 -3.15 10.63 -12.04
CA GLU A 71 -4.12 9.61 -12.44
C GLU A 71 -5.32 10.24 -13.18
N PHE A 72 -5.77 11.42 -12.76
CA PHE A 72 -6.83 12.15 -13.44
C PHE A 72 -6.44 12.62 -14.84
N TRP A 73 -5.16 12.85 -15.11
CA TRP A 73 -4.70 13.25 -16.44
C TRP A 73 -4.38 12.04 -17.32
N PHE A 74 -3.62 11.07 -16.81
CA PHE A 74 -3.04 9.96 -17.59
C PHE A 74 -3.81 8.63 -17.43
N GLY A 75 -4.62 8.51 -16.38
CA GLY A 75 -5.09 7.23 -15.86
C GLY A 75 -6.58 7.14 -15.57
N ARG A 76 -7.42 8.04 -16.12
CA ARG A 76 -8.86 8.17 -15.79
C ARG A 76 -9.65 6.87 -15.73
N LYS A 77 -9.23 5.84 -16.49
CA LYS A 77 -9.82 4.50 -16.50
C LYS A 77 -9.66 3.70 -15.19
N TYR A 78 -8.72 4.08 -14.31
CA TYR A 78 -8.40 3.42 -13.05
C TYR A 78 -9.04 4.09 -11.82
N ILE A 79 -9.61 5.29 -12.01
CA ILE A 79 -10.32 6.03 -10.97
C ILE A 79 -11.61 5.31 -10.61
N GLY A 80 -11.70 4.82 -9.38
CA GLY A 80 -12.87 4.15 -8.84
C GLY A 80 -13.14 4.51 -7.38
N LEU A 81 -14.10 3.82 -6.77
CA LEU A 81 -14.42 3.97 -5.35
C LEU A 81 -13.19 3.67 -4.47
N GLY A 82 -12.36 2.69 -4.86
CA GLY A 82 -11.11 2.35 -4.16
C GLY A 82 -10.10 3.49 -4.10
N THR A 83 -9.99 4.29 -5.17
CA THR A 83 -9.08 5.44 -5.27
C THR A 83 -9.37 6.49 -4.20
N PHE A 84 -10.65 6.78 -3.95
CA PHE A 84 -11.05 7.75 -2.92
C PHE A 84 -10.94 7.18 -1.51
N VAL A 85 -11.40 5.95 -1.29
CA VAL A 85 -11.37 5.31 0.04
C VAL A 85 -9.93 5.09 0.50
N ASN A 86 -9.05 4.64 -0.39
CA ASN A 86 -7.63 4.49 -0.10
C ASN A 86 -6.94 5.87 -0.01
N GLY A 87 -7.08 6.71 -1.03
CA GLY A 87 -6.35 7.98 -1.11
C GLY A 87 -6.64 8.97 0.02
N ILE A 88 -7.88 9.00 0.52
CA ILE A 88 -8.26 9.88 1.65
C ILE A 88 -8.17 9.11 2.97
N GLY A 89 -8.65 7.87 3.02
CA GLY A 89 -8.80 7.13 4.27
C GLY A 89 -7.51 6.55 4.84
N MET A 90 -6.53 6.21 4.00
CA MET A 90 -5.34 5.45 4.43
C MET A 90 -4.56 6.17 5.54
N GLY A 91 -4.30 7.47 5.40
CA GLY A 91 -3.56 8.24 6.41
C GLY A 91 -4.26 8.28 7.78
N PHE A 92 -5.58 8.39 7.80
CA PHE A 92 -6.38 8.37 9.04
C PHE A 92 -6.41 6.99 9.67
N ILE A 93 -6.58 5.93 8.86
CA ILE A 93 -6.60 4.55 9.34
C ILE A 93 -5.24 4.19 9.98
N ILE A 94 -4.13 4.57 9.34
CA ILE A 94 -2.79 4.34 9.90
C ILE A 94 -2.66 5.03 11.26
N THR A 95 -3.08 6.30 11.35
CA THR A 95 -2.99 7.07 12.59
C THR A 95 -3.85 6.44 13.69
N PHE A 96 -5.09 6.05 13.36
CA PHE A 96 -6.03 5.41 14.27
C PHE A 96 -5.50 4.10 14.88
N PHE A 97 -4.79 3.28 14.11
CA PHE A 97 -4.17 2.07 14.65
C PHE A 97 -2.84 2.33 15.34
N TYR A 98 -2.04 3.27 14.84
CA TYR A 98 -0.72 3.56 15.38
C TYR A 98 -0.78 4.13 16.80
N GLU A 99 -1.66 5.10 17.07
CA GLU A 99 -1.76 5.74 18.38
C GLU A 99 -2.00 4.74 19.54
N PRO A 100 -3.00 3.83 19.48
CA PRO A 100 -3.22 2.87 20.56
C PRO A 100 -2.10 1.83 20.66
N ILE A 101 -1.49 1.43 19.54
CA ILE A 101 -0.36 0.48 19.56
C ILE A 101 0.86 1.13 20.24
N ALA A 102 1.18 2.37 19.87
CA ALA A 102 2.28 3.12 20.46
C ALA A 102 2.05 3.38 21.96
N ALA A 103 0.80 3.68 22.35
CA ALA A 103 0.43 3.88 23.75
C ALA A 103 0.49 2.59 24.58
N ALA A 104 0.13 1.43 24.01
CA ALA A 104 0.08 0.17 24.73
C ALA A 104 1.44 -0.55 24.83
N PHE A 105 2.28 -0.49 23.79
CA PHE A 105 3.53 -1.26 23.73
C PHE A 105 4.79 -0.42 23.93
N GLY A 106 4.72 0.92 23.82
CA GLY A 106 5.91 1.77 23.85
C GLY A 106 6.87 1.52 22.67
N PRO A 107 7.95 2.30 22.52
CA PRO A 107 8.91 2.10 21.43
C PRO A 107 9.56 0.72 21.54
N ALA A 108 9.63 -0.03 20.43
CA ALA A 108 10.28 -1.34 20.40
C ALA A 108 11.76 -1.20 20.79
N ALA A 109 12.14 -1.74 21.95
CA ALA A 109 13.41 -1.45 22.61
C ALA A 109 14.55 -2.33 22.10
N SER A 110 14.23 -3.52 21.57
CA SER A 110 15.21 -4.51 21.14
C SER A 110 15.04 -4.90 19.67
N LEU A 111 16.17 -5.16 18.99
CA LEU A 111 16.20 -5.55 17.57
C LEU A 111 15.35 -6.82 17.27
N PRO A 112 15.27 -7.83 18.16
CA PRO A 112 14.35 -8.97 17.99
C PRO A 112 12.87 -8.57 18.00
N GLU A 113 12.45 -7.68 18.90
CA GLU A 113 11.06 -7.19 18.94
C GLU A 113 10.71 -6.44 17.65
N GLN A 114 11.62 -5.58 17.19
CA GLN A 114 11.45 -4.85 15.95
C GLN A 114 11.29 -5.78 14.74
N LEU A 115 12.08 -6.87 14.67
CA LEU A 115 11.94 -7.88 13.62
C LEU A 115 10.59 -8.61 13.68
N VAL A 116 10.10 -8.95 14.87
CA VAL A 116 8.77 -9.56 15.03
C VAL A 116 7.68 -8.62 14.52
N TRP A 117 7.76 -7.33 14.85
CA TRP A 117 6.83 -6.33 14.32
C TRP A 117 6.89 -6.22 12.80
N VAL A 118 8.09 -6.23 12.20
CA VAL A 118 8.26 -6.24 10.73
C VAL A 118 7.62 -7.46 10.10
N VAL A 119 7.87 -8.66 10.64
CA VAL A 119 7.29 -9.90 10.09
C VAL A 119 5.77 -9.88 10.16
N LEU A 120 5.20 -9.47 11.30
CA LEU A 120 3.75 -9.31 11.44
C LEU A 120 3.21 -8.26 10.46
N ALA A 121 3.89 -7.12 10.33
CA ALA A 121 3.51 -6.04 9.44
C ALA A 121 3.49 -6.49 7.97
N VAL A 122 4.49 -7.27 7.53
CA VAL A 122 4.54 -7.84 6.17
C VAL A 122 3.34 -8.76 5.91
N LEU A 123 3.05 -9.68 6.84
CA LEU A 123 1.96 -10.65 6.68
C LEU A 123 0.60 -9.97 6.65
N VAL A 124 0.36 -9.02 7.58
CA VAL A 124 -0.88 -8.25 7.65
C VAL A 124 -1.04 -7.39 6.40
N THR A 125 -0.01 -6.65 6.00
CA THR A 125 -0.05 -5.81 4.79
C THR A 125 -0.29 -6.65 3.54
N ALA A 126 0.37 -7.80 3.40
CA ALA A 126 0.20 -8.67 2.26
C ALA A 126 -1.22 -9.25 2.16
N LEU A 127 -1.83 -9.63 3.29
CA LEU A 127 -3.22 -10.09 3.34
C LEU A 127 -4.19 -8.97 2.90
N GLY A 128 -4.01 -7.76 3.44
CA GLY A 128 -4.86 -6.62 3.09
C GLY A 128 -4.71 -6.21 1.62
N ALA A 129 -3.47 -6.16 1.12
CA ALA A 129 -3.16 -5.87 -0.29
C ALA A 129 -3.76 -6.92 -1.23
N SER A 130 -3.72 -8.20 -0.85
CA SER A 130 -4.36 -9.29 -1.59
C SER A 130 -5.88 -9.08 -1.74
N LEU A 131 -6.58 -8.77 -0.63
CA LEU A 131 -8.03 -8.53 -0.65
C LEU A 131 -8.39 -7.28 -1.46
N TYR A 132 -7.62 -6.21 -1.28
CA TYR A 132 -7.81 -4.94 -1.98
C TYR A 132 -7.61 -5.09 -3.50
N GLN A 133 -6.48 -5.66 -3.93
CA GLN A 133 -6.16 -5.84 -5.35
C GLN A 133 -7.15 -6.80 -6.03
N THR A 134 -7.54 -7.88 -5.36
CA THR A 134 -8.52 -8.84 -5.90
C THR A 134 -9.92 -8.23 -5.99
N ALA A 135 -10.25 -7.22 -5.19
CA ALA A 135 -11.55 -6.57 -5.26
C ALA A 135 -11.75 -5.78 -6.57
N ASP A 136 -10.68 -5.26 -7.20
CA ASP A 136 -10.70 -4.57 -8.51
C ASP A 136 -11.80 -3.49 -8.61
N LEU A 137 -11.90 -2.64 -7.59
CA LEU A 137 -12.93 -1.57 -7.49
C LEU A 137 -12.34 -0.16 -7.63
N GLY A 138 -11.22 -0.06 -8.35
CA GLY A 138 -10.41 1.14 -8.45
C GLY A 138 -9.06 0.96 -7.77
N ILE A 139 -8.08 1.72 -8.22
CA ILE A 139 -6.67 1.57 -7.86
C ILE A 139 -6.26 2.78 -7.02
N ALA A 140 -5.34 2.58 -6.07
CA ALA A 140 -4.89 3.67 -5.23
C ALA A 140 -4.06 4.62 -6.10
N PRO A 141 -4.12 5.95 -5.89
CA PRO A 141 -3.36 6.90 -6.73
C PRO A 141 -1.87 6.56 -6.82
N TYR A 142 -1.27 6.08 -5.72
CA TYR A 142 0.10 5.58 -5.73
C TYR A 142 0.27 4.29 -6.53
N ASP A 143 -0.63 3.31 -6.36
CA ASP A 143 -0.54 2.05 -7.10
C ASP A 143 -0.77 2.24 -8.62
N TYR A 144 -1.43 3.34 -9.01
CA TYR A 144 -1.51 3.74 -10.42
C TYR A 144 -0.12 4.04 -11.01
N LEU A 145 0.87 4.53 -10.26
CA LEU A 145 2.18 4.84 -10.83
C LEU A 145 2.85 3.63 -11.49
N SER A 146 2.83 2.47 -10.82
CA SER A 146 3.41 1.24 -11.35
C SER A 146 2.59 0.65 -12.51
N LEU A 147 1.26 0.82 -12.49
CA LEU A 147 0.38 0.35 -13.56
C LEU A 147 0.37 1.27 -14.78
N GLY A 148 0.39 2.58 -14.57
CA GLY A 148 0.55 3.58 -15.60
C GLY A 148 1.90 3.41 -16.30
N LEU A 149 2.99 3.26 -15.54
CA LEU A 149 4.31 3.00 -16.13
C LEU A 149 4.31 1.72 -16.98
N ARG A 150 3.66 0.65 -16.52
CA ARG A 150 3.46 -0.58 -17.30
C ARG A 150 2.63 -0.33 -18.55
N ASP A 151 1.56 0.44 -18.48
CA ASP A 151 0.71 0.71 -19.66
C ASP A 151 1.46 1.52 -20.74
N TYR A 152 2.48 2.29 -20.35
CA TYR A 152 3.34 3.06 -21.26
C TYR A 152 4.69 2.38 -21.58
N THR A 153 5.00 1.21 -21.01
CA THR A 153 6.26 0.49 -21.25
C THR A 153 6.02 -0.98 -21.58
N HIS A 154 6.98 -1.65 -22.23
CA HIS A 154 6.89 -3.09 -22.51
C HIS A 154 7.25 -3.97 -21.30
N PHE A 155 7.47 -3.39 -20.13
CA PHE A 155 7.93 -4.10 -18.94
C PHE A 155 6.76 -4.73 -18.17
N GLN A 156 7.03 -5.86 -17.50
CA GLN A 156 6.04 -6.50 -16.64
C GLN A 156 5.70 -5.62 -15.42
N TYR A 157 4.49 -5.78 -14.88
CA TYR A 157 4.01 -5.06 -13.70
C TYR A 157 5.01 -5.10 -12.53
N PHE A 158 5.59 -6.28 -12.27
CA PHE A 158 6.57 -6.46 -11.21
C PHE A 158 7.80 -5.56 -11.38
N GLY A 159 8.32 -5.45 -12.61
CA GLY A 159 9.46 -4.58 -12.90
C GLY A 159 9.13 -3.10 -12.70
N CYS A 160 7.95 -2.67 -13.14
CA CYS A 160 7.48 -1.29 -12.94
C CYS A 160 7.28 -0.98 -11.44
N ARG A 161 6.73 -1.93 -10.67
CA ARG A 161 6.53 -1.76 -9.23
C ARG A 161 7.85 -1.68 -8.47
N VAL A 162 8.79 -2.58 -8.77
CA VAL A 162 10.13 -2.54 -8.16
C VAL A 162 10.83 -1.24 -8.51
N PHE A 163 10.69 -0.73 -9.74
CA PHE A 163 11.27 0.56 -10.12
C PHE A 163 10.65 1.72 -9.33
N THR A 164 9.33 1.81 -9.23
CA THR A 164 8.66 2.88 -8.48
C THR A 164 9.00 2.83 -6.99
N ASP A 165 9.04 1.62 -6.41
CA ASP A 165 9.39 1.40 -5.01
C ASP A 165 10.88 1.70 -4.76
N ALA A 166 11.78 1.34 -5.68
CA ALA A 166 13.20 1.66 -5.60
C ALA A 166 13.45 3.17 -5.74
N PHE A 167 12.72 3.85 -6.62
CA PHE A 167 12.81 5.30 -6.78
C PHE A 167 12.34 6.03 -5.51
N CYS A 168 11.22 5.61 -4.93
CA CYS A 168 10.74 6.17 -3.66
C CYS A 168 11.73 5.90 -2.51
N ALA A 169 12.30 4.70 -2.43
CA ALA A 169 13.31 4.36 -1.44
C ALA A 169 14.58 5.21 -1.62
N LEU A 170 15.04 5.41 -2.85
CA LEU A 170 16.19 6.26 -3.16
C LEU A 170 15.94 7.71 -2.74
N LEU A 171 14.77 8.27 -3.07
CA LEU A 171 14.40 9.62 -2.62
C LEU A 171 14.33 9.71 -1.09
N CYS A 172 13.75 8.71 -0.43
CA CYS A 172 13.70 8.65 1.02
C CYS A 172 15.12 8.67 1.61
N TRP A 173 16.02 7.84 1.08
CA TRP A 173 17.41 7.79 1.52
C TRP A 173 18.15 9.12 1.30
N LEU A 174 17.97 9.76 0.13
CA LEU A 174 18.56 11.07 -0.17
C LEU A 174 18.05 12.18 0.76
N LEU A 175 16.79 12.09 1.20
CA LEU A 175 16.20 13.02 2.17
C LEU A 175 16.61 12.69 3.63
N GLY A 176 17.45 11.68 3.85
CA GLY A 176 17.87 11.22 5.18
C GLY A 176 16.78 10.44 5.92
N GLY A 177 15.82 9.87 5.19
CA GLY A 177 14.77 9.03 5.73
C GLY A 177 15.23 7.61 6.02
N LEU A 178 14.48 6.92 6.88
CA LEU A 178 14.81 5.59 7.36
C LEU A 178 14.49 4.52 6.31
N VAL A 179 15.50 4.13 5.54
CA VAL A 179 15.47 2.94 4.66
C VAL A 179 16.26 1.83 5.35
N GLY A 180 15.56 1.06 6.19
CA GLY A 180 16.18 0.04 7.04
C GLY A 180 15.89 -1.40 6.59
N LEU A 181 16.20 -2.36 7.48
CA LEU A 181 15.94 -3.78 7.28
C LEU A 181 14.46 -4.08 7.00
N GLY A 182 13.54 -3.34 7.62
CA GLY A 182 12.10 -3.48 7.38
C GLY A 182 11.71 -3.17 5.94
N THR A 183 12.31 -2.14 5.33
CA THR A 183 12.07 -1.80 3.92
C THR A 183 12.61 -2.86 2.97
N LEU A 184 13.78 -3.42 3.27
CA LEU A 184 14.34 -4.53 2.49
C LEU A 184 13.47 -5.79 2.57
N ILE A 185 13.10 -6.20 3.79
CA ILE A 185 12.21 -7.35 4.00
C ILE A 185 10.88 -7.12 3.29
N CYS A 186 10.31 -5.92 3.38
CA CYS A 186 9.08 -5.56 2.66
C CYS A 186 9.26 -5.70 1.14
N ALA A 187 10.32 -5.13 0.55
CA ALA A 187 10.55 -5.17 -0.89
C ALA A 187 10.68 -6.61 -1.45
N PHE A 188 11.34 -7.52 -0.70
CA PHE A 188 11.54 -8.90 -1.15
C PHE A 188 10.37 -9.83 -0.81
N CYS A 189 9.75 -9.69 0.36
CA CYS A 189 8.76 -10.64 0.86
C CYS A 189 7.32 -10.28 0.48
N LEU A 190 6.98 -8.99 0.40
CA LEU A 190 5.59 -8.56 0.24
C LEU A 190 4.97 -9.07 -1.08
N GLY A 191 5.72 -9.07 -2.18
CA GLY A 191 5.27 -9.58 -3.48
C GLY A 191 4.86 -11.07 -3.44
N PRO A 192 5.77 -11.99 -3.07
CA PRO A 192 5.45 -13.41 -2.93
C PRO A 192 4.31 -13.70 -1.95
N PHE A 193 4.25 -13.01 -0.80
CA PHE A 193 3.16 -13.20 0.17
C PHE A 193 1.81 -12.73 -0.35
N ILE A 194 1.74 -11.64 -1.12
CA ILE A 194 0.49 -11.22 -1.78
C ILE A 194 0.00 -12.31 -2.74
N GLN A 195 0.90 -12.89 -3.55
CA GLN A 195 0.52 -13.98 -4.45
C GLN A 195 0.01 -15.21 -3.69
N PHE A 196 0.65 -15.55 -2.57
CA PHE A 196 0.22 -16.63 -1.70
C PHE A 196 -1.19 -16.38 -1.13
N PHE A 197 -1.45 -15.19 -0.59
CA PHE A 197 -2.77 -14.82 -0.06
C PHE A 197 -3.83 -14.67 -1.14
N ASN A 198 -3.46 -14.28 -2.37
CA ASN A 198 -4.38 -14.20 -3.51
C ASN A 198 -5.01 -15.58 -3.77
N GLY A 199 -4.18 -16.61 -3.94
CA GLY A 199 -4.67 -17.97 -4.20
C GLY A 199 -5.35 -18.64 -3.00
N LEU A 200 -4.94 -18.31 -1.78
CA LEU A 200 -5.44 -18.98 -0.57
C LEU A 200 -6.75 -18.37 -0.04
N VAL A 201 -6.82 -17.03 0.02
CA VAL A 201 -7.88 -16.30 0.72
C VAL A 201 -8.70 -15.48 -0.27
N SER A 202 -8.08 -14.58 -1.02
CA SER A 202 -8.82 -13.56 -1.76
C SER A 202 -9.65 -14.13 -2.91
N GLU A 203 -9.11 -15.06 -3.70
CA GLU A 203 -9.87 -15.73 -4.77
C GLU A 203 -11.06 -16.54 -4.22
N ARG A 204 -10.93 -17.14 -3.03
CA ARG A 204 -12.01 -17.92 -2.39
C ARG A 204 -13.07 -17.04 -1.74
N VAL A 205 -12.65 -15.99 -1.04
CA VAL A 205 -13.54 -15.09 -0.29
C VAL A 205 -14.31 -14.17 -1.24
N LEU A 206 -13.65 -13.67 -2.29
CA LEU A 206 -14.28 -12.77 -3.26
C LEU A 206 -14.95 -13.51 -4.41
N GLN A 207 -14.72 -14.81 -4.57
CA GLN A 207 -15.21 -15.64 -5.69
C GLN A 207 -14.94 -14.99 -7.06
N TYR A 208 -13.85 -14.23 -7.14
CA TYR A 208 -13.47 -13.45 -8.30
C TYR A 208 -12.04 -13.82 -8.66
N LYS A 209 -11.86 -14.24 -9.91
CA LYS A 209 -10.54 -14.38 -10.51
C LYS A 209 -10.33 -13.14 -11.36
N PRO A 210 -9.35 -12.28 -11.02
CA PRO A 210 -8.96 -11.23 -11.94
C PRO A 210 -8.52 -11.91 -13.25
N GLU A 211 -9.00 -11.39 -14.38
CA GLU A 211 -8.51 -11.83 -15.69
C GLU A 211 -6.98 -11.65 -15.69
N LYS A 212 -6.24 -12.72 -16.01
CA LYS A 212 -4.79 -12.63 -16.18
C LYS A 212 -4.52 -11.64 -17.30
N ALA A 213 -4.09 -10.43 -16.93
CA ALA A 213 -3.53 -9.45 -17.85
C ALA A 213 -2.14 -9.89 -18.32
#